data_AF-A0A1S3W2D7-F1
#
_entry.id   AF-A0A1S3W2D7-F1
#
_cell.length_a   1.000
_cell.length_b   1.000
_cell.length_c   1.000
_cell.angle_alpha   90.00
_cell.angle_beta   90.00
_cell.angle_gamma   90.00
#
_symmetry.space_group_name_H-M   'P 1'
#
loop_
_entity.id
_entity.type
_entity.pdbx_description
1 polymer ?
#
loop_
_entity_poly.entity_id
_entity_poly.type
_entity_poly.pdbx_seq_one_letter_code
_entity_poly.pdbx_strand_id
1 'polypeptide(L)'
;MRARCTYADSKAVPWNIPVQFFPRSQPQRASSECGMMAKIKARDLRGKKEELLKQLDDLKVELSQLRIAKVTGGAVSKLSNIRVVRKSIARVLTVINQSQKENLRKFYKGKKYKPLDLRTKKTRAMRRRLNNYENLKTKKQQRKERLYPMRKFAVKA
;
A
#
# COMPACT_ATOMS: atom_id res chain seq x y z
N MET A 1 -42.28 38.35 -6.56
CA MET A 1 -42.45 36.95 -7.04
C MET A 1 -41.28 36.09 -6.59
N ARG A 2 -41.45 35.34 -5.49
CA ARG A 2 -40.53 34.26 -5.06
C ARG A 2 -41.41 33.05 -4.79
N ALA A 3 -41.34 32.06 -5.67
CA ALA A 3 -42.07 30.81 -5.48
C ALA A 3 -41.40 30.00 -4.37
N ARG A 4 -42.18 29.70 -3.33
CA ARG A 4 -41.91 28.63 -2.38
C ARG A 4 -42.13 27.31 -3.11
N CYS A 5 -41.11 26.46 -3.16
CA CYS A 5 -41.29 25.04 -3.46
C CYS A 5 -40.74 24.27 -2.26
N THR A 6 -41.66 23.97 -1.34
CA THR A 6 -41.55 22.89 -0.36
C THR A 6 -41.63 21.58 -1.13
N TYR A 7 -40.51 20.87 -1.28
CA TYR A 7 -40.54 19.49 -1.76
C TYR A 7 -40.53 18.55 -0.55
N ALA A 8 -41.54 17.69 -0.54
CA ALA A 8 -41.94 16.84 0.55
C ALA A 8 -40.96 15.70 0.82
N ASP A 9 -40.88 15.36 2.11
CA ASP A 9 -40.38 14.11 2.66
C ASP A 9 -40.89 12.90 1.87
N SER A 10 -40.00 12.27 1.10
CA SER A 10 -40.21 10.93 0.56
C SER A 10 -39.37 9.95 1.38
N LYS A 11 -40.10 9.24 2.25
CA LYS A 11 -39.71 8.14 3.12
C LYS A 11 -38.59 7.28 2.54
N ALA A 12 -37.45 7.26 3.22
CA ALA A 12 -36.40 6.27 3.01
C ALA A 12 -36.92 4.88 3.39
N VAL A 13 -37.10 4.01 2.41
CA VAL A 13 -37.37 2.59 2.63
C VAL A 13 -36.03 1.90 2.92
N PRO A 14 -35.83 1.28 4.08
CA PRO A 14 -34.61 0.53 4.36
C PRO A 14 -34.66 -0.79 3.60
N TRP A 15 -33.85 -0.91 2.54
CA TRP A 15 -33.59 -2.20 1.90
C TRP A 15 -32.72 -3.05 2.83
N ASN A 16 -33.37 -3.75 3.77
CA ASN A 16 -32.74 -4.79 4.56
C ASN A 16 -32.69 -6.07 3.72
N ILE A 17 -31.74 -6.12 2.77
CA ILE A 17 -31.41 -7.34 2.04
C ILE A 17 -30.46 -8.15 2.94
N PRO A 18 -30.82 -9.37 3.38
CA PRO A 18 -29.92 -10.19 4.16
C PRO A 18 -28.75 -10.61 3.27
N VAL A 19 -27.58 -10.03 3.53
CA VAL A 19 -26.33 -10.49 2.94
C VAL A 19 -26.03 -11.85 3.57
N GLN A 20 -26.48 -12.92 2.92
CA GLN A 20 -26.05 -14.26 3.26
C GLN A 20 -24.54 -14.33 3.08
N PHE A 21 -23.83 -14.30 4.20
CA PHE A 21 -22.39 -14.46 4.26
C PHE A 21 -22.07 -15.91 3.89
N PHE A 22 -21.92 -16.18 2.60
CA PHE A 22 -21.34 -17.43 2.14
C PHE A 22 -19.88 -17.45 2.60
N PRO A 23 -19.49 -18.36 3.51
CA PRO A 23 -18.10 -18.46 3.91
C PRO A 23 -17.29 -18.81 2.66
N ARG A 24 -16.38 -17.91 2.29
CA ARG A 24 -15.39 -18.13 1.25
C ARG A 24 -14.56 -19.34 1.68
N SER A 25 -14.92 -20.51 1.17
CA SER A 25 -14.12 -21.72 1.30
C SER A 25 -12.73 -21.38 0.78
N GLN A 26 -11.78 -21.17 1.70
CA GLN A 26 -10.41 -20.96 1.32
C GLN A 26 -9.96 -22.28 0.69
N PRO A 27 -9.65 -22.34 -0.62
CA PRO A 27 -8.94 -23.49 -1.11
C PRO A 27 -7.64 -23.50 -0.33
N GLN A 28 -7.43 -24.53 0.48
CA GLN A 28 -6.14 -24.80 1.08
C GLN A 28 -5.18 -24.84 -0.09
N ARG A 29 -4.35 -23.79 -0.22
CA ARG A 29 -3.28 -23.79 -1.20
C ARG A 29 -2.41 -24.96 -0.78
N ALA A 30 -2.55 -26.06 -1.50
CA ALA A 30 -1.55 -27.11 -1.52
C ALA A 30 -0.21 -26.41 -1.75
N SER A 31 0.55 -26.28 -0.67
CA SER A 31 1.96 -25.97 -0.66
C SER A 31 2.61 -27.13 -1.39
N SER A 32 2.59 -27.07 -2.72
CA SER A 32 3.51 -27.80 -3.56
C SER A 32 4.89 -27.21 -3.29
N GLU A 33 5.49 -27.70 -2.22
CA GLU A 33 6.93 -27.69 -1.99
C GLU A 33 7.57 -28.58 -3.06
N CYS A 34 7.61 -28.08 -4.30
CA CYS A 34 8.56 -28.58 -5.27
C CYS A 34 9.93 -27.92 -4.98
N GLY A 35 10.69 -28.66 -4.17
CA GLY A 35 12.08 -29.09 -4.40
C GLY A 35 13.06 -28.11 -5.06
N MET A 36 14.01 -27.67 -4.24
CA MET A 36 15.40 -27.25 -4.51
C MET A 36 15.85 -26.98 -5.96
N MET A 37 15.60 -25.75 -6.44
CA MET A 37 16.66 -24.97 -7.07
C MET A 37 16.82 -23.70 -6.24
N ALA A 38 18.05 -23.24 -6.00
CA ALA A 38 18.41 -22.18 -5.06
C ALA A 38 17.56 -20.91 -5.25
N LYS A 39 16.39 -20.87 -4.60
CA LYS A 39 15.46 -19.74 -4.64
C LYS A 39 16.15 -18.60 -3.88
N ILE A 40 16.69 -17.62 -4.60
CA ILE A 40 17.33 -16.44 -4.02
C ILE A 40 16.41 -15.84 -2.95
N LYS A 41 16.82 -15.89 -1.68
CA LYS A 41 16.00 -15.38 -0.58
C LYS A 41 16.29 -13.90 -0.40
N ALA A 42 15.24 -13.10 -0.25
CA ALA A 42 15.37 -11.64 -0.15
C ALA A 42 16.17 -11.19 1.09
N ARG A 43 16.24 -12.02 2.14
CA ARG A 43 17.04 -11.77 3.33
C ARG A 43 18.55 -11.75 3.04
N ASP A 44 19.02 -12.64 2.17
CA ASP A 44 20.44 -12.81 1.88
C ASP A 44 20.97 -11.72 0.91
N LEU A 45 20.05 -11.03 0.24
CA LEU A 45 20.33 -9.93 -0.69
C LEU A 45 20.49 -8.56 0.00
N ARG A 46 20.02 -8.43 1.24
CA ARG A 46 20.13 -7.16 1.98
C ARG A 46 21.58 -7.00 2.45
N GLY A 47 22.19 -5.85 2.16
CA GLY A 47 23.59 -5.53 2.54
C GLY A 47 24.59 -5.56 1.38
N LYS A 48 24.27 -6.21 0.25
CA LYS A 48 25.18 -6.41 -0.89
C LYS A 48 24.91 -5.45 -2.06
N LYS A 49 25.13 -4.14 -1.91
CA LYS A 49 24.65 -3.14 -2.88
C LYS A 49 25.23 -3.27 -4.29
N GLU A 50 26.53 -3.49 -4.42
CA GLU A 50 27.22 -3.48 -5.72
C GLU A 50 27.07 -4.82 -6.46
N GLU A 51 27.04 -5.93 -5.72
CA GLU A 51 26.85 -7.28 -6.27
C GLU A 51 25.46 -7.48 -6.88
N LEU A 52 24.44 -6.76 -6.40
CA LEU A 52 23.05 -6.91 -6.86
C LEU A 52 22.85 -6.52 -8.32
N LEU A 53 23.62 -5.55 -8.84
CA LEU A 53 23.51 -5.13 -10.23
C LEU A 53 24.09 -6.20 -11.16
N LYS A 54 25.23 -6.78 -10.80
CA LYS A 54 25.84 -7.89 -11.54
C LYS A 54 24.91 -9.11 -11.57
N GLN A 55 24.41 -9.52 -10.39
CA GLN A 55 23.44 -10.61 -10.28
C GLN A 55 22.15 -10.36 -11.09
N LEU A 56 21.71 -9.11 -11.19
CA LEU A 56 20.53 -8.76 -11.98
C LEU A 56 20.77 -9.00 -13.47
N ASP A 57 21.95 -8.65 -13.98
CA ASP A 57 22.28 -8.78 -15.39
C ASP A 57 22.52 -10.24 -15.77
N ASP A 58 23.17 -11.03 -14.92
CA ASP A 58 23.32 -12.48 -15.10
C ASP A 58 21.94 -13.16 -15.22
N LEU A 59 21.02 -12.87 -14.29
CA LEU A 59 19.66 -13.41 -14.31
C LEU A 59 18.85 -12.99 -15.55
N LYS A 60 19.10 -11.81 -16.12
CA LYS A 60 18.45 -11.36 -17.37
C LYS A 60 18.97 -12.15 -18.56
N VAL A 61 20.28 -12.40 -18.63
CA VAL A 61 20.90 -13.21 -19.68
C VAL A 61 20.35 -14.64 -19.63
N GLU A 62 20.31 -15.26 -18.44
CA GLU A 62 19.69 -16.57 -18.24
C GLU A 62 18.22 -16.59 -18.70
N LEU A 63 17.44 -15.57 -18.33
CA LEU A 63 16.05 -15.47 -18.74
C LEU A 63 15.89 -15.36 -20.27
N SER A 64 16.79 -14.63 -20.95
CA SER A 64 16.81 -14.53 -22.41
C SER A 64 17.07 -15.90 -23.05
N GLN A 65 18.09 -16.61 -22.57
CA GLN A 65 18.43 -17.96 -23.04
C GLN A 65 17.26 -18.94 -22.85
N LEU A 66 16.58 -18.89 -21.70
CA LEU A 66 15.40 -19.73 -21.43
C LEU A 66 14.21 -19.40 -22.34
N ARG A 67 14.07 -18.14 -22.79
CA ARG A 67 13.04 -17.76 -23.76
C ARG A 67 13.32 -18.30 -25.15
N ILE A 68 14.57 -18.27 -25.59
CA ILE A 68 14.99 -18.87 -26.87
C ILE A 68 14.73 -20.39 -26.82
N ALA A 69 15.15 -21.04 -25.73
CA ALA A 69 14.92 -22.48 -25.53
C ALA A 69 13.44 -22.87 -25.51
N LYS A 70 12.54 -21.95 -25.10
CA LYS A 70 11.10 -22.17 -25.18
C LYS A 70 10.60 -22.17 -26.62
N VAL A 71 11.10 -21.27 -27.46
CA VAL A 71 10.70 -21.17 -28.86
C VAL A 71 11.20 -22.37 -29.67
N THR A 72 12.40 -22.88 -29.35
CA THR A 72 13.00 -24.03 -30.04
C THR A 72 12.53 -25.39 -29.54
N GLY A 73 11.50 -25.45 -28.68
CA GLY A 73 10.94 -26.72 -28.19
C GLY A 73 11.84 -27.47 -27.20
N GLY A 74 12.58 -26.76 -26.34
CA GLY A 74 13.52 -27.36 -25.38
C GLY A 74 12.88 -28.16 -24.24
N ALA A 75 13.72 -28.87 -23.50
CA ALA A 75 13.32 -29.74 -22.38
C ALA A 75 12.46 -29.03 -21.31
N VAL A 76 11.46 -29.75 -20.79
CA VAL A 76 10.48 -29.26 -19.78
C VAL A 76 11.16 -28.76 -18.50
N SER A 77 12.28 -29.37 -18.10
CA SER A 77 13.10 -28.95 -16.95
C SER A 77 13.70 -27.54 -17.10
N LYS A 78 14.01 -27.11 -18.32
CA LYS A 78 14.47 -25.74 -18.59
C LYS A 78 13.29 -24.76 -18.54
N LEU A 79 12.10 -25.19 -18.97
CA LEU A 79 10.89 -24.36 -18.97
C LEU A 79 10.36 -24.08 -17.55
N SER A 80 10.48 -25.03 -16.63
CA SER A 80 10.10 -24.82 -15.22
C SER A 80 10.90 -23.70 -14.55
N ASN A 81 12.14 -23.48 -14.99
CA ASN A 81 13.04 -22.48 -14.42
C ASN A 81 12.65 -21.04 -14.77
N ILE A 82 11.89 -20.82 -15.85
CA ILE A 82 11.41 -19.48 -16.27
C ILE A 82 10.66 -18.79 -15.13
N ARG A 83 9.79 -19.53 -14.42
CA ARG A 83 9.02 -18.98 -13.30
C ARG A 83 9.92 -18.61 -12.12
N VAL A 84 10.95 -19.40 -11.87
CA VAL A 84 11.90 -19.19 -10.76
C VAL A 84 12.74 -17.96 -11.04
N VAL A 85 13.38 -17.87 -12.22
CA VAL A 85 14.23 -16.73 -12.61
C VAL A 85 13.44 -15.43 -12.62
N ARG A 86 12.20 -15.41 -13.15
CA ARG A 86 11.33 -14.21 -13.09
C ARG A 86 11.07 -13.73 -11.66
N LYS A 87 10.82 -14.66 -10.73
CA LYS A 87 10.63 -14.33 -9.31
C LYS A 87 11.92 -13.86 -8.66
N SER A 88 13.07 -14.42 -9.03
CA SER A 88 14.39 -13.98 -8.56
C SER A 88 14.70 -12.55 -9.01
N ILE A 89 14.52 -12.21 -10.30
CA ILE A 89 14.68 -10.85 -10.83
C ILE A 89 13.78 -9.86 -10.07
N ALA A 90 12.51 -10.21 -9.88
CA ALA A 90 11.57 -9.36 -9.15
C ALA A 90 12.02 -9.11 -7.70
N ARG A 91 12.59 -10.11 -7.02
CA ARG A 91 13.14 -9.96 -5.65
C ARG A 91 14.35 -9.02 -5.63
N VAL A 92 15.31 -9.20 -6.54
CA VAL A 92 16.51 -8.34 -6.66
C VAL A 92 16.11 -6.89 -6.90
N LEU A 93 15.26 -6.63 -7.89
CA LEU A 93 14.75 -5.27 -8.18
C LEU A 93 13.99 -4.67 -6.98
N THR A 94 13.23 -5.49 -6.24
CA THR A 94 12.55 -5.02 -5.04
C THR A 94 13.53 -4.55 -3.96
N VAL A 95 14.60 -5.30 -3.71
CA VAL A 95 15.63 -4.95 -2.70
C VAL A 95 16.41 -3.70 -3.12
N ILE A 96 16.75 -3.57 -4.41
CA ILE A 96 17.38 -2.37 -4.97
C ILE A 96 16.49 -1.15 -4.74
N ASN A 97 15.21 -1.24 -5.13
CA ASN A 97 14.25 -0.15 -4.99
C ASN A 97 13.97 0.21 -3.52
N GLN A 98 13.91 -0.78 -2.62
CA GLN A 98 13.79 -0.53 -1.18
C GLN A 98 14.98 0.28 -0.67
N SER A 99 16.20 -0.17 -0.96
CA SER A 99 17.44 0.49 -0.52
C SER A 99 17.56 1.91 -1.07
N GLN A 100 17.24 2.11 -2.35
CA GLN A 100 17.23 3.43 -2.98
C GLN A 100 16.22 4.37 -2.32
N LYS A 101 14.96 3.92 -2.14
CA LYS A 101 13.92 4.73 -1.49
C LYS A 101 14.24 5.03 -0.03
N GLU A 102 14.84 4.10 0.70
CA GLU A 102 15.30 4.33 2.08
C GLU A 102 16.38 5.42 2.15
N ASN A 103 17.37 5.40 1.25
CA ASN A 103 18.40 6.44 1.18
C ASN A 103 17.79 7.81 0.83
N LEU A 104 16.85 7.86 -0.13
CA LEU A 104 16.14 9.09 -0.46
C LEU A 104 15.27 9.60 0.70
N ARG A 105 14.61 8.71 1.45
CA ARG A 105 13.84 9.08 2.64
C ARG A 105 14.72 9.68 3.73
N LYS A 106 15.93 9.16 3.92
CA LYS A 106 16.93 9.72 4.84
C LYS A 106 17.37 11.12 4.39
N PHE A 107 17.72 11.27 3.10
CA PHE A 107 18.17 12.56 2.54
C PHE A 107 17.10 13.66 2.56
N TYR A 108 15.84 13.32 2.30
CA TYR A 108 14.72 14.26 2.33
C TYR A 108 14.02 14.34 3.70
N LYS A 109 14.58 13.74 4.76
CA LYS A 109 14.04 13.87 6.12
C LYS A 109 14.13 15.33 6.56
N GLY A 110 13.07 15.87 7.15
CA GLY A 110 13.01 17.28 7.60
C GLY A 110 12.84 18.33 6.50
N LYS A 111 13.17 18.05 5.23
CA LYS A 111 13.00 19.01 4.13
C LYS A 111 11.52 19.30 3.84
N LYS A 112 11.18 20.57 3.67
CA LYS A 112 9.82 21.05 3.32
C LYS A 112 9.34 20.49 1.97
N TYR A 113 10.21 20.55 0.95
CA TYR A 113 9.89 20.11 -0.40
C TYR A 113 10.43 18.70 -0.65
N LYS A 114 9.50 17.74 -0.74
CA LYS A 114 9.78 16.34 -1.08
C LYS A 114 9.19 16.00 -2.46
N PRO A 115 9.83 15.10 -3.22
CA PRO A 115 9.27 14.58 -4.46
C PRO A 115 7.94 13.86 -4.20
N LEU A 116 7.05 13.84 -5.21
CA LEU A 116 5.69 13.33 -5.08
C LEU A 116 5.64 11.85 -4.64
N ASP A 117 6.59 11.02 -5.09
CA ASP A 117 6.67 9.59 -4.73
C ASP A 117 6.93 9.35 -3.22
N LEU A 118 7.68 10.25 -2.58
CA LEU A 118 8.00 10.13 -1.15
C LEU A 118 6.92 10.73 -0.23
N ARG A 119 5.94 11.45 -0.78
CA ARG A 119 4.85 12.02 0.01
C ARG A 119 3.93 10.91 0.52
N THR A 120 3.34 11.12 1.69
CA THR A 120 2.35 10.18 2.24
C THR A 120 1.15 10.09 1.31
N LYS A 121 0.75 8.87 0.92
CA LYS A 121 -0.45 8.65 0.12
C LYS A 121 -1.69 8.76 1.01
N LYS A 122 -2.44 9.85 0.84
CA LYS A 122 -3.75 10.10 1.45
C LYS A 122 -4.75 10.44 0.35
N THR A 123 -6.05 10.37 0.66
CA THR A 123 -7.09 10.84 -0.25
C THR A 123 -6.93 12.35 -0.51
N ARG A 124 -7.46 12.83 -1.65
CA ARG A 124 -7.40 14.25 -2.03
C ARG A 124 -8.07 15.14 -0.98
N ALA A 125 -9.24 14.75 -0.48
CA ALA A 125 -9.95 15.46 0.58
C ALA A 125 -9.09 15.58 1.86
N MET A 126 -8.47 14.49 2.31
CA MET A 126 -7.56 14.52 3.47
C MET A 126 -6.29 15.36 3.28
N ARG A 127 -5.85 15.59 2.05
CA ARG A 127 -4.72 16.50 1.77
C ARG A 127 -5.11 17.97 1.74
N ARG A 128 -6.39 18.28 1.50
CA ARG A 128 -6.92 19.64 1.36
C ARG A 128 -7.61 20.15 2.62
N ARG A 129 -7.96 19.27 3.55
CA ARG A 129 -8.51 19.67 4.86
C ARG A 129 -7.51 20.55 5.61
N LEU A 130 -8.04 21.45 6.44
CA LEU A 130 -7.25 22.28 7.35
C LEU A 130 -6.51 21.40 8.36
N ASN A 131 -5.33 21.86 8.78
CA ASN A 131 -4.58 21.23 9.87
C ASN A 131 -5.20 21.59 11.23
N ASN A 132 -4.98 20.77 12.26
CA ASN A 132 -5.47 21.07 13.61
C ASN A 132 -4.88 22.39 14.16
N TYR A 133 -3.65 22.72 13.76
CA TYR A 133 -2.99 23.99 14.07
C TYR A 133 -3.61 25.19 13.36
N GLU A 134 -4.37 24.99 12.28
CA GLU A 134 -5.07 26.05 11.57
C GLU A 134 -6.48 26.26 12.16
N ASN A 135 -7.07 25.20 12.75
CA ASN A 135 -8.33 25.26 13.50
C ASN A 135 -8.13 25.84 14.92
N LEU A 136 -7.46 26.99 15.03
CA LEU A 136 -7.24 27.68 16.29
C LEU A 136 -8.52 28.38 16.74
N LYS A 137 -8.91 28.12 17.99
CA LYS A 137 -9.99 28.86 18.63
C LYS A 137 -9.53 30.28 18.94
N THR A 138 -10.41 31.25 18.74
CA THR A 138 -10.13 32.65 19.11
C THR A 138 -9.88 32.78 20.61
N LYS A 139 -9.08 33.78 21.03
CA LYS A 139 -8.81 34.04 22.46
C LYS A 139 -10.10 34.21 23.28
N LYS A 140 -11.14 34.81 22.66
CA LYS A 140 -12.47 34.96 23.25
C LYS A 140 -13.14 33.61 23.51
N GLN A 141 -13.12 32.71 22.52
CA GLN A 141 -13.69 31.36 22.68
C GLN A 141 -12.93 30.54 23.72
N GLN A 142 -11.59 30.59 23.74
CA GLN A 142 -10.78 29.92 24.77
C GLN A 142 -11.10 30.42 26.18
N ARG A 143 -11.34 31.73 26.37
CA ARG A 143 -11.79 32.29 27.65
C ARG A 143 -13.16 31.74 28.05
N LYS A 144 -14.12 31.71 27.10
CA LYS A 144 -15.48 31.19 27.35
C LYS A 144 -15.46 29.72 27.77
N GLU A 145 -14.69 28.88 27.07
CA GLU A 145 -14.57 27.45 27.38
C GLU A 145 -13.92 27.17 28.74
N ARG A 146 -12.93 28.00 29.13
CA ARG A 146 -12.34 27.93 30.48
C ARG A 146 -13.33 28.35 31.57
N LEU A 147 -14.11 29.39 31.32
CA LEU A 147 -15.04 29.94 32.31
C LEU A 147 -16.27 29.05 32.50
N TYR A 148 -16.77 28.44 31.42
CA TYR A 148 -17.99 27.64 31.43
C TYR A 148 -17.76 26.25 30.81
N PRO A 149 -17.06 25.34 31.52
CA PRO A 149 -16.92 23.97 31.08
C PRO A 149 -18.26 23.23 31.16
N MET A 150 -18.54 22.33 30.22
CA MET A 150 -19.70 21.43 30.32
C MET A 150 -19.51 20.51 31.52
N ARG A 151 -20.35 20.68 32.54
CA ARG A 151 -20.35 19.85 33.74
C ARG A 151 -21.34 18.71 33.56
N LYS A 152 -20.96 17.51 33.99
CA LYS A 152 -21.89 16.38 34.10
C LYS A 152 -22.72 16.57 35.37
N PHE A 153 -24.04 16.49 35.25
CA PHE A 153 -24.95 16.54 36.39
C PHE A 153 -26.00 15.44 36.26
N ALA A 154 -26.60 15.06 37.38
CA ALA A 154 -27.73 14.16 37.45
C ALA A 154 -28.79 14.80 38.36
N VAL A 155 -30.06 14.59 38.04
CA VAL A 155 -31.17 15.05 38.87
C VAL A 155 -31.63 13.86 39.71
N LYS A 156 -31.78 14.08 41.00
CA LYS A 156 -32.31 13.08 41.92
C LYS A 156 -33.81 12.91 41.62
N ALA A 157 -34.24 11.67 41.41
CA ALA A 157 -35.65 11.32 41.32
C ALA A 157 -36.32 11.45 42.69
#